data_AF-G9XUF8-F1
#
_entry.id   AF-G9XUF8-F1
#
_cell.length_a   1.000
_cell.length_b   1.000
_cell.length_c   1.000
_cell.angle_alpha   90.00
_cell.angle_beta   90.00
_cell.angle_gamma   90.00
#
_symmetry.space_group_name_H-M   'P 1'
#
loop_
_entity.id
_entity.type
_entity.pdbx_description
1 polymer ?
#
loop_
_entity_poly.entity_id
_entity_poly.type
_entity_poly.pdbx_seq_one_letter_code
_entity_poly.pdbx_strand_id
1 'polypeptide(L)'
;MESGEKLTGEEFEEIKMLTNKAVSANNKKSAQVFVNRLDFMKRTLDIEPYKRIVLAELVSYVIAASGQVKDKGHWMGAVNQSLFKLEPSSEDMEIQNEMFKKRR
;
A
#
# COMPACT_ATOMS: atom_id res chain seq x y z
N MET A 1 -8.57 6.71 -22.39
CA MET A 1 -8.11 6.72 -20.99
C MET A 1 -7.53 5.35 -20.74
N GLU A 2 -6.25 5.25 -20.39
CA GLU A 2 -5.64 3.97 -20.02
C GLU A 2 -6.38 3.42 -18.80
N SER A 3 -7.05 2.29 -18.97
CA SER A 3 -7.67 1.55 -17.88
C SER A 3 -6.57 0.69 -17.24
N GLY A 4 -5.96 1.20 -16.17
CA GLY A 4 -5.05 0.38 -15.35
C GLY A 4 -5.81 -0.79 -14.71
N GLU A 5 -5.08 -1.84 -14.31
CA GLU A 5 -5.69 -3.04 -13.72
C GLU A 5 -6.19 -2.79 -12.29
N LYS A 6 -7.06 -3.67 -11.79
CA LYS A 6 -7.45 -3.65 -10.39
C LYS A 6 -6.25 -4.06 -9.53
N LEU A 7 -6.01 -3.33 -8.44
CA LEU A 7 -5.02 -3.72 -7.43
C LEU A 7 -5.39 -5.11 -6.88
N THR A 8 -4.47 -6.06 -6.96
CA THR A 8 -4.70 -7.42 -6.48
C THR A 8 -4.58 -7.50 -4.96
N GLY A 9 -5.13 -8.57 -4.37
CA GLY A 9 -4.98 -8.86 -2.95
C GLY A 9 -3.53 -9.03 -2.51
N GLU A 10 -2.70 -9.67 -3.35
CA GLU A 10 -1.28 -9.89 -3.05
C GLU A 10 -0.49 -8.57 -3.04
N GLU A 11 -0.70 -7.71 -4.03
CA GLU A 11 -0.07 -6.39 -4.09
C GLU A 11 -0.51 -5.51 -2.92
N PHE A 12 -1.80 -5.57 -2.56
CA PHE A 12 -2.31 -4.86 -1.40
C PHE A 12 -1.66 -5.32 -0.10
N GLU A 13 -1.55 -6.63 0.13
CA GLU A 13 -0.90 -7.17 1.33
C GLU A 13 0.61 -6.87 1.35
N GLU A 14 1.31 -6.85 0.20
CA GLU A 14 2.69 -6.36 0.12
C GLU A 14 2.80 -4.88 0.53
N ILE A 15 1.93 -4.01 -0.02
CA ILE A 15 1.88 -2.58 0.31
C ILE A 15 1.62 -2.37 1.81
N LYS A 16 0.66 -3.09 2.38
CA LYS A 16 0.30 -3.04 3.80
C LYS A 16 1.43 -3.51 4.69
N MET A 17 2.09 -4.62 4.35
CA MET A 17 3.25 -5.11 5.07
C MET A 17 4.41 -4.09 5.06
N LEU A 18 4.75 -3.54 3.89
CA LEU A 18 5.82 -2.56 3.76
C LEU A 18 5.52 -1.28 4.54
N THR A 19 4.27 -0.81 4.48
CA THR A 19 3.75 0.31 5.26
C THR A 19 3.97 0.08 6.75
N ASN A 20 3.52 -1.07 7.28
CA ASN A 20 3.66 -1.42 8.69
C ASN A 20 5.13 -1.47 9.13
N LYS A 21 6.01 -2.03 8.29
CA LYS A 21 7.46 -2.07 8.55
C LYS A 21 8.09 -0.66 8.56
N ALA A 22 7.69 0.21 7.64
CA ALA A 22 8.20 1.58 7.55
C ALA A 22 7.79 2.45 8.77
N VAL A 23 6.51 2.39 9.16
CA VAL A 23 6.00 3.20 10.30
C VAL A 23 6.46 2.67 11.65
N SER A 24 6.72 1.37 11.76
CA SER A 24 7.23 0.75 12.99
C SER A 24 8.76 0.80 13.12
N ALA A 25 9.45 1.27 12.09
CA ALA A 25 10.90 1.37 12.09
C ALA A 25 11.41 2.30 13.21
N ASN A 26 12.53 1.93 13.84
CA ASN A 26 13.10 2.70 14.95
C ASN A 26 13.65 4.06 14.52
N ASN A 27 14.01 4.21 13.24
CA ASN A 27 14.47 5.48 12.67
C ASN A 27 14.23 5.53 11.16
N LYS A 28 14.36 6.73 10.58
CA LYS A 28 14.15 6.96 9.14
C LYS A 28 15.10 6.15 8.26
N LYS A 29 16.35 5.96 8.69
CA LYS A 29 17.34 5.17 7.93
C LYS A 29 16.89 3.72 7.77
N SER A 30 16.40 3.09 8.84
CA SER A 30 15.83 1.74 8.77
C SER A 30 14.51 1.68 8.00
N ALA A 31 13.70 2.74 8.00
CA ALA A 31 12.47 2.79 7.24
C ALA A 31 12.69 2.91 5.72
N GLN A 32 13.83 3.50 5.32
CA GLN A 32 14.11 3.87 3.93
C GLN A 32 14.01 2.70 2.96
N VAL A 33 14.43 1.49 3.36
CA VAL A 33 14.35 0.30 2.49
C VAL A 33 12.89 -0.02 2.11
N PHE A 34 11.96 0.12 3.05
CA PHE A 34 10.54 -0.14 2.83
C PHE A 34 9.89 1.00 2.05
N VAL A 35 10.24 2.26 2.36
CA VAL A 35 9.80 3.44 1.60
C VAL A 35 10.24 3.36 0.14
N ASN A 36 11.48 2.97 -0.13
CA ASN A 36 11.99 2.83 -1.49
C ASN A 36 11.23 1.75 -2.27
N ARG A 37 10.90 0.63 -1.62
CA ARG A 37 10.09 -0.42 -2.24
C ARG A 37 8.68 0.06 -2.56
N LEU A 38 8.04 0.79 -1.64
CA LEU A 38 6.73 1.39 -1.89
C LEU A 38 6.78 2.42 -3.05
N ASP A 39 7.83 3.25 -3.09
CA ASP A 39 8.00 4.23 -4.18
C ASP A 39 8.26 3.54 -5.53
N PHE A 40 8.98 2.41 -5.53
CA PHE A 40 9.13 1.56 -6.71
C PHE A 40 7.77 1.02 -7.17
N MET A 41 7.00 0.39 -6.28
CA MET A 41 5.66 -0.15 -6.61
C MET A 41 4.73 0.93 -7.15
N LYS A 42 4.72 2.13 -6.55
CA LYS A 42 3.94 3.28 -7.04
C LYS A 42 4.24 3.61 -8.51
N ARG A 43 5.48 3.44 -8.96
CA ARG A 43 5.92 3.74 -10.33
C ARG A 43 5.67 2.60 -11.31
N THR A 44 5.72 1.35 -10.84
CA THR A 44 5.71 0.17 -11.72
C THR A 44 4.38 -0.57 -11.76
N LEU A 45 3.55 -0.46 -10.73
CA LEU A 45 2.23 -1.07 -10.74
C LEU A 45 1.35 -0.44 -11.82
N ASP A 46 0.75 -1.29 -12.63
CA ASP A 46 -0.27 -0.88 -13.60
C ASP A 46 -1.65 -0.99 -12.97
N ILE A 47 -1.97 -0.02 -12.12
CA ILE A 47 -3.25 0.02 -11.39
C ILE A 47 -4.13 1.17 -11.84
N GLU A 48 -5.43 1.04 -11.56
CA GLU A 48 -6.45 2.06 -11.79
C GLU A 48 -5.97 3.47 -11.37
N PRO A 49 -6.24 4.53 -12.18
CA PRO A 49 -5.75 5.88 -11.92
C PRO A 49 -6.06 6.41 -10.52
N TYR A 50 -7.25 6.12 -9.98
CA TYR A 50 -7.61 6.50 -8.62
C TYR A 50 -6.73 5.80 -7.58
N LYS A 51 -6.55 4.47 -7.69
CA LYS A 51 -5.70 3.69 -6.78
C LYS A 51 -4.24 4.15 -6.85
N ARG A 52 -3.75 4.55 -8.04
CA ARG A 52 -2.42 5.16 -8.21
C ARG A 52 -2.25 6.45 -7.41
N ILE A 53 -3.26 7.33 -7.42
CA ILE A 53 -3.27 8.57 -6.62
C ILE A 53 -3.22 8.23 -5.13
N VAL A 54 -4.09 7.33 -4.68
CA VAL A 54 -4.15 6.92 -3.26
C VAL A 54 -2.83 6.27 -2.82
N LEU A 55 -2.17 5.47 -3.67
CA LEU A 55 -0.86 4.91 -3.37
C LEU A 55 0.21 5.99 -3.25
N ALA A 56 0.18 7.03 -4.08
CA ALA A 56 1.09 8.17 -3.94
C ALA A 56 0.87 8.95 -2.63
N GLU A 57 -0.38 9.13 -2.21
CA GLU A 57 -0.72 9.71 -0.90
C GLU A 57 -0.18 8.83 0.24
N LEU A 58 -0.43 7.52 0.18
CA LEU A 58 0.08 6.57 1.17
C LEU A 58 1.58 6.68 1.35
N VAL A 59 2.36 6.67 0.25
CA VAL A 59 3.82 6.80 0.31
C VAL A 59 4.25 8.09 1.02
N SER A 60 3.56 9.19 0.74
CA SER A 60 3.85 10.49 1.37
C SER A 60 3.58 10.45 2.88
N TYR A 61 2.45 9.87 3.30
CA TYR A 61 2.13 9.70 4.72
C TYR A 61 3.06 8.72 5.42
N VAL A 62 3.49 7.64 4.76
CA VAL A 62 4.46 6.70 5.31
C VAL A 62 5.81 7.37 5.54
N ILE A 63 6.27 8.21 4.61
CA ILE A 63 7.50 9.00 4.78
C ILE A 63 7.38 9.91 6.02
N ALA A 64 6.24 10.58 6.18
CA ALA A 64 5.97 11.46 7.33
C ALA A 64 5.84 10.69 8.65
N ALA A 65 5.23 9.50 8.64
CA ALA A 65 5.03 8.62 9.79
C ALA A 65 6.28 7.82 10.19
N SER A 66 7.26 7.69 9.28
CA SER A 66 8.40 6.79 9.45
C SER A 66 9.35 7.23 10.57
N GLY A 67 9.84 6.24 11.33
CA GLY A 67 10.72 6.47 12.47
C GLY A 67 9.99 6.96 13.73
N GLN A 68 10.71 7.71 14.56
CA GLN A 68 10.16 8.37 15.74
C GLN A 68 9.79 9.81 15.39
N VAL A 69 8.49 10.08 15.27
CA VAL A 69 7.93 11.40 14.98
C VAL A 69 6.96 11.83 16.09
N LYS A 70 6.94 13.13 16.40
CA LYS A 70 6.14 13.68 17.52
C LYS A 70 4.63 13.48 17.32
N ASP A 71 4.15 13.64 16.10
CA ASP A 71 2.72 13.56 15.78
C ASP A 71 2.34 12.22 15.12
N LYS A 72 2.79 11.12 15.73
CA LYS A 72 2.63 9.78 15.13
C LYS A 72 1.16 9.39 14.99
N GLY A 73 0.30 9.83 15.91
CA GLY A 73 -1.14 9.55 15.87
C GLY A 73 -1.83 10.13 14.64
N HIS A 74 -1.57 11.40 14.32
CA HIS A 74 -2.11 12.05 13.12
C HIS A 74 -1.69 11.32 11.85
N TRP A 75 -0.39 11.02 11.70
CA TRP A 75 0.12 10.36 10.50
C TRP A 75 -0.39 8.92 10.36
N MET A 76 -0.53 8.18 11.46
CA MET A 76 -1.12 6.84 11.43
C MET A 76 -2.59 6.88 10.99
N GLY A 77 -3.34 7.91 11.37
CA GLY A 77 -4.71 8.13 10.87
C GLY A 77 -4.74 8.28 9.34
N ALA A 78 -3.87 9.11 8.79
CA ALA A 78 -3.75 9.31 7.34
C ALA A 78 -3.30 8.03 6.60
N VAL A 79 -2.31 7.31 7.15
CA VAL A 79 -1.85 6.01 6.62
C VAL A 79 -3.00 5.00 6.57
N ASN A 80 -3.74 4.84 7.66
CA ASN A 80 -4.84 3.89 7.74
C ASN A 80 -5.97 4.23 6.77
N GLN A 81 -6.27 5.52 6.60
CA GLN A 81 -7.28 5.96 5.64
C GLN A 81 -6.87 5.64 4.19
N SER A 82 -5.60 5.84 3.83
CA SER A 82 -5.10 5.48 2.50
C SER A 82 -5.08 3.97 2.28
N LEU A 83 -4.72 3.16 3.30
CA LEU A 83 -4.80 1.70 3.21
C LEU A 83 -6.24 1.23 2.98
N PHE A 84 -7.21 1.77 3.72
CA PHE A 84 -8.63 1.44 3.54
C PHE A 84 -9.11 1.77 2.11
N LYS A 85 -8.71 2.91 1.56
CA LYS A 85 -9.03 3.28 0.17
C LYS A 85 -8.36 2.38 -0.87
N LEU A 86 -7.21 1.78 -0.55
CA LEU A 86 -6.50 0.86 -1.44
C LEU A 86 -7.04 -0.56 -1.40
N GLU A 87 -7.63 -0.97 -0.28
CA GLU A 87 -8.19 -2.31 -0.08
C GLU A 87 -9.04 -2.75 -1.29
N PRO A 88 -8.73 -3.92 -1.88
CA PRO A 88 -9.57 -4.50 -2.93
C PRO A 88 -10.96 -4.81 -2.38
N SER A 89 -11.98 -4.75 -3.24
CA SER A 89 -13.33 -5.10 -2.78
C SER A 89 -13.41 -6.59 -2.40
N SER A 90 -14.33 -6.96 -1.51
CA SER A 90 -14.53 -8.35 -1.09
C SER A 90 -14.78 -9.31 -2.25
N GLU A 91 -15.38 -8.80 -3.34
CA GLU A 91 -15.61 -9.55 -4.58
C GLU A 91 -14.29 -9.87 -5.32
N ASP A 92 -13.29 -8.99 -5.24
CA ASP A 92 -11.99 -9.20 -5.88
C ASP A 92 -11.16 -10.30 -5.18
N MET A 93 -11.38 -10.52 -3.87
CA MET A 93 -10.74 -11.58 -3.09
C MET A 93 -11.35 -12.98 -3.34
N GLU A 94 -12.67 -13.06 -3.58
CA GLU A 94 -13.34 -14.33 -3.90
C GLU A 94 -13.00 -14.85 -5.30
N ILE A 95 -12.90 -13.96 -6.30
CA ILE A 95 -12.54 -14.34 -7.68
C ILE A 95 -11.15 -14.98 -7.74
N GLN A 96 -10.19 -14.47 -6.97
CA GLN A 96 -8.84 -15.06 -6.85
C GLN A 96 -8.92 -16.49 -6.31
N ASN A 97 -9.62 -16.70 -5.19
CA ASN A 97 -9.77 -18.02 -4.57
C ASN A 97 -10.45 -19.06 -5.47
N GLU A 98 -11.45 -18.66 -6.26
CA GLU A 98 -12.14 -19.55 -7.20
C GLU A 98 -11.28 -19.88 -8.44
N MET A 99 -10.47 -18.94 -8.94
CA MET A 99 -9.51 -19.22 -10.02
C MET A 99 -8.43 -20.23 -9.63
N PHE A 100 -7.98 -20.21 -8.37
CA PHE A 100 -7.00 -21.18 -7.86
C PHE A 100 -7.59 -22.58 -7.64
N LYS A 101 -8.87 -22.69 -7.25
CA LYS A 101 -9.55 -23.99 -7.10
C LYS A 101 -9.75 -24.71 -8.44
N LYS A 102 -9.94 -23.98 -9.54
CA LYS A 102 -10.11 -24.57 -10.89
C LYS A 102 -8.82 -25.07 -11.55
N ARG A 103 -7.65 -24.80 -10.97
CA ARG A 103 -6.34 -25.23 -11.50
C ARG A 103 -5.77 -26.47 -10.77
N ARG A 104 -6.55 -27.15 -9.94
CA ARG A 104 -6.20 -28.42 -9.28
C ARG A 104 -7.11 -29.54 -9.74
#